data_AF-A1D146-F1
#
_entry.id   AF-A1D146-F1
#
_cell.length_a   1.000
_cell.length_b   1.000
_cell.length_c   1.000
_cell.angle_alpha   90.00
_cell.angle_beta   90.00
_cell.angle_gamma   90.00
#
_symmetry.space_group_name_H-M   'P 1'
#
loop_
_entity.id
_entity.type
_entity.pdbx_description
1 polymer ?
#
loop_
_entity_poly.entity_id
_entity_poly.type
_entity_poly.pdbx_seq_one_letter_code
_entity_poly.pdbx_strand_id
1 'polypeptide(L)'
;MDDLPFEIKHMLCASVMETSRETLQALSLANHTWYQAAVPFLYGRLQLCLTTTAQLQGDVEQLLKHPLRKQYLRYLRRLDLVGRSGKQSLQLAALQEDEEGPIMLDDFLGRELWQRHTFRLCRRETTTPDYASLARFIAAVSNLRELNWVRALRFPQEVLDALHKYHPSCKLNLLYFYLQAWKYQGLSDKDMAVVTSPCLHSIRCYYYRNAGNDEVIESAILRSLSLAPNLKKVDLVLVPEIDFVDQRIYRFEPTDEASDTIARLETLSFSLNTTMSVQRFNQWRQKTDIGHLRTWSIGRIDDSTLARTICAVAPSFQRLERLELNLRVTPRRSVGYWRSVEEMMGSLPPLKGLWLVGNRNASFISKVLSRHGATLLSLGLDSRNIQHDVRTQGQTRPYYNARAIARFANKCPVLRELHLTVHRVQGLAPEVNVYKALGRFPSLVHLCVKLHYIPNAGDPHDNVDPSTIPDSLARYDSAKVRKARALYINAVIDDRLAESIFNTILSSQSTRRLASLRLLPASELQPQASPLCVPGPYRTHFLHNFTVTRSSNPQPGVLDIKRTCTALACPVEEVFPFSMLDWSYILKWIWPNDITSFPLQDV
;
A
#
# COMPACT_ATOMS: atom_id res chain seq x y z
N MET A 1 -30.39 8.07 -22.56
CA MET A 1 -29.28 7.10 -22.29
C MET A 1 -29.16 6.09 -23.41
N ASP A 2 -30.26 5.58 -23.96
CA ASP A 2 -30.22 4.56 -25.01
C ASP A 2 -29.83 5.10 -26.39
N ASP A 3 -30.07 6.38 -26.66
CA ASP A 3 -29.65 7.04 -27.92
C ASP A 3 -28.17 7.45 -27.94
N LEU A 4 -27.42 7.19 -26.86
CA LEU A 4 -26.00 7.52 -26.82
C LEU A 4 -25.22 6.65 -27.81
N PRO A 5 -24.25 7.24 -28.55
CA PRO A 5 -23.32 6.48 -29.39
C PRO A 5 -22.58 5.42 -28.59
N PHE A 6 -22.19 4.33 -29.25
CA PHE A 6 -21.52 3.20 -28.61
C PHE A 6 -20.22 3.64 -27.91
N GLU A 7 -19.48 4.56 -28.50
CA GLU A 7 -18.22 5.11 -27.97
C GLU A 7 -18.44 5.80 -26.63
N ILE A 8 -19.55 6.56 -26.51
CA ILE A 8 -19.91 7.23 -25.26
C ILE A 8 -20.32 6.20 -24.21
N LYS A 9 -21.14 5.20 -24.58
CA LYS A 9 -21.51 4.10 -23.67
C LYS A 9 -20.29 3.33 -23.18
N HIS A 10 -19.31 3.09 -24.07
CA HIS A 10 -18.06 2.40 -23.73
C HIS A 10 -17.18 3.22 -22.79
N MET A 11 -17.04 4.53 -23.01
CA MET A 11 -16.32 5.43 -22.08
C MET A 11 -17.01 5.49 -20.71
N LEU A 12 -18.35 5.53 -20.68
CA LEU A 12 -19.11 5.47 -19.43
C LEU A 12 -18.88 4.14 -18.71
N CYS A 13 -18.90 3.01 -19.42
CA CYS A 13 -18.59 1.70 -18.84
C CYS A 13 -17.18 1.65 -18.24
N ALA A 14 -16.19 2.25 -18.91
CA ALA A 14 -14.82 2.35 -18.40
C ALA A 14 -14.77 3.13 -17.08
N SER A 15 -15.42 4.31 -17.03
CA SER A 15 -15.46 5.15 -15.83
C SER A 15 -16.26 4.50 -14.68
N VAL A 16 -17.34 3.80 -14.98
CA VAL A 16 -18.12 3.05 -13.98
C VAL A 16 -17.29 1.89 -13.42
N MET A 17 -16.55 1.16 -14.27
CA MET A 17 -15.66 0.08 -13.83
C MET A 17 -14.58 0.57 -12.85
N GLU A 18 -14.06 1.78 -13.03
CA GLU A 18 -13.11 2.40 -12.08
C GLU A 18 -13.73 2.67 -10.70
N THR A 19 -15.07 2.75 -10.62
CA THR A 19 -15.79 3.12 -9.39
C THR A 19 -16.44 1.90 -8.70
N SER A 20 -17.14 1.05 -9.46
CA SER A 20 -17.81 -0.15 -8.94
C SER A 20 -18.12 -1.15 -10.06
N ARG A 21 -17.65 -2.38 -9.87
CA ARG A 21 -17.95 -3.51 -10.76
C ARG A 21 -19.43 -3.92 -10.70
N GLU A 22 -20.04 -3.86 -9.53
CA GLU A 22 -21.46 -4.20 -9.32
C GLU A 22 -22.35 -3.24 -10.11
N THR A 23 -22.00 -1.95 -10.10
CA THR A 23 -22.70 -0.92 -10.86
C THR A 23 -22.59 -1.20 -12.37
N LEU A 24 -21.40 -1.61 -12.85
CA LEU A 24 -21.23 -2.00 -14.24
C LEU A 24 -22.04 -3.26 -14.59
N GLN A 25 -22.11 -4.24 -13.69
CA GLN A 25 -22.95 -5.43 -13.87
C GLN A 25 -24.42 -5.05 -13.99
N ALA A 26 -24.94 -4.21 -13.08
CA ALA A 26 -26.31 -3.71 -13.16
C ALA A 26 -26.57 -2.96 -14.46
N LEU A 27 -25.63 -2.11 -14.89
CA LEU A 27 -25.71 -1.38 -16.17
C LEU A 27 -25.73 -2.35 -17.36
N SER A 28 -24.94 -3.42 -17.33
CA SER A 28 -24.90 -4.42 -18.40
C SER A 28 -26.22 -5.18 -18.57
N LEU A 29 -27.06 -5.21 -17.54
CA LEU A 29 -28.38 -5.84 -17.57
C LEU A 29 -29.48 -4.91 -18.10
N ALA A 30 -29.20 -3.63 -18.32
CA ALA A 30 -30.20 -2.65 -18.74
C ALA A 30 -30.75 -2.93 -20.14
N ASN A 31 -29.87 -3.15 -21.12
CA ASN A 31 -30.23 -3.61 -22.47
C ASN A 31 -29.02 -4.17 -23.23
N HIS A 32 -29.28 -4.69 -24.42
CA HIS A 32 -28.25 -5.32 -25.27
C HIS A 32 -27.11 -4.37 -25.66
N THR A 33 -27.38 -3.09 -25.90
CA THR A 33 -26.32 -2.13 -26.29
C THR A 33 -25.38 -1.83 -25.12
N TRP A 34 -25.94 -1.68 -23.91
CA TRP A 34 -25.14 -1.53 -22.69
C TRP A 34 -24.38 -2.81 -22.33
N TYR A 35 -25.01 -3.98 -22.52
CA TYR A 35 -24.34 -5.26 -22.39
C TYR A 35 -23.10 -5.32 -23.30
N GLN A 36 -23.25 -5.04 -24.59
CA GLN A 36 -22.14 -5.05 -25.54
C GLN A 36 -21.02 -4.07 -25.18
N ALA A 37 -21.37 -2.88 -24.67
CA ALA A 37 -20.39 -1.89 -24.21
C ALA A 37 -19.66 -2.32 -22.92
N ALA A 38 -20.35 -3.01 -22.00
CA ALA A 38 -19.83 -3.42 -20.70
C ALA A 38 -19.01 -4.72 -20.73
N VAL A 39 -19.36 -5.66 -21.61
CA VAL A 39 -18.74 -7.00 -21.71
C VAL A 39 -17.20 -6.98 -21.78
N PRO A 40 -16.54 -6.11 -22.58
CA PRO A 40 -15.08 -6.05 -22.60
C PRO A 40 -14.44 -5.77 -21.25
N PHE A 41 -15.12 -5.02 -20.39
CA PHE A 41 -14.64 -4.66 -19.05
C PHE A 41 -14.94 -5.78 -18.04
N LEU A 42 -16.17 -6.34 -18.07
CA LEU A 42 -16.60 -7.42 -17.18
C LEU A 42 -15.76 -8.69 -17.33
N TYR A 43 -15.35 -9.01 -18.56
CA TYR A 43 -14.56 -10.20 -18.91
C TYR A 43 -13.10 -9.88 -19.21
N GLY A 44 -12.65 -8.64 -18.98
CA GLY A 44 -11.29 -8.20 -19.26
C GLY A 44 -10.22 -8.74 -18.29
N ARG A 45 -10.65 -9.14 -17.08
CA ARG A 45 -9.77 -9.64 -16.01
C ARG A 45 -10.30 -10.96 -15.44
N LEU A 46 -9.40 -11.92 -15.26
CA LEU A 46 -9.70 -13.23 -14.67
C LEU A 46 -8.62 -13.58 -13.64
N GLN A 47 -9.03 -14.16 -12.51
CA GLN A 47 -8.13 -14.75 -11.54
C GLN A 47 -8.36 -16.26 -11.48
N LEU A 48 -7.29 -17.05 -11.36
CA LEU A 48 -7.35 -18.50 -11.17
C LEU A 48 -6.51 -18.91 -9.97
N CYS A 49 -7.06 -19.80 -9.13
CA CYS A 49 -6.33 -20.39 -8.02
C CYS A 49 -5.67 -21.71 -8.45
N LEU A 50 -4.36 -21.81 -8.21
CA LEU A 50 -3.53 -22.94 -8.63
C LEU A 50 -3.28 -23.92 -7.47
N THR A 51 -4.35 -24.41 -6.85
CA THR A 51 -4.30 -25.26 -5.65
C THR A 51 -4.05 -26.73 -5.99
N THR A 52 -4.84 -27.32 -6.89
CA THR A 52 -4.78 -28.74 -7.27
C THR A 52 -5.00 -28.93 -8.76
N THR A 53 -4.47 -30.01 -9.33
CA THR A 53 -4.64 -30.33 -10.75
C THR A 53 -6.12 -30.51 -11.11
N ALA A 54 -6.88 -31.23 -10.29
CA ALA A 54 -8.31 -31.49 -10.55
C ALA A 54 -9.13 -30.19 -10.56
N GLN A 55 -8.87 -29.28 -9.62
CA GLN A 55 -9.53 -27.97 -9.59
C GLN A 55 -9.17 -27.13 -10.81
N LEU A 56 -7.88 -27.04 -11.15
CA LEU A 56 -7.43 -26.28 -12.32
C LEU A 56 -8.02 -26.82 -13.63
N GLN A 57 -8.07 -28.15 -13.79
CA GLN A 57 -8.70 -28.79 -14.94
C GLN A 57 -10.19 -28.47 -14.99
N GLY A 58 -10.91 -28.60 -13.87
CA GLY A 58 -12.33 -28.26 -13.79
C GLY A 58 -12.62 -26.79 -14.11
N ASP A 59 -11.82 -25.87 -13.57
CA ASP A 59 -11.96 -24.43 -13.80
C ASP A 59 -11.74 -24.08 -15.29
N VAL A 60 -10.67 -24.63 -15.88
CA VAL A 60 -10.36 -24.45 -17.30
C VAL A 60 -11.45 -25.04 -18.19
N GLU A 61 -11.94 -26.23 -17.88
CA GLU A 61 -13.03 -26.85 -18.64
C GLU A 61 -14.30 -26.01 -18.60
N GLN A 62 -14.64 -25.43 -17.45
CA GLN A 62 -15.78 -24.52 -17.36
C GLN A 62 -15.53 -23.25 -18.19
N LEU A 63 -14.32 -22.69 -18.21
CA LEU A 63 -14.00 -21.52 -19.04
C LEU A 63 -14.09 -21.80 -20.54
N LEU A 64 -13.69 -23.01 -20.97
CA LEU A 64 -13.72 -23.41 -22.38
C LEU A 64 -15.12 -23.84 -22.84
N LYS A 65 -15.90 -24.52 -21.99
CA LYS A 65 -17.19 -25.13 -22.37
C LYS A 65 -18.39 -24.26 -22.05
N HIS A 66 -18.40 -23.51 -20.94
CA HIS A 66 -19.59 -22.81 -20.46
C HIS A 66 -19.94 -21.59 -21.32
N PRO A 67 -21.18 -21.45 -21.83
CA PRO A 67 -21.57 -20.39 -22.78
C PRO A 67 -21.26 -18.97 -22.30
N LEU A 68 -21.57 -18.66 -21.04
CA LEU A 68 -21.32 -17.33 -20.46
C LEU A 68 -19.82 -17.05 -20.21
N ARG A 69 -18.99 -18.09 -20.07
CA ARG A 69 -17.56 -17.93 -19.73
C ARG A 69 -16.66 -17.94 -20.95
N LYS A 70 -17.13 -18.46 -22.09
CA LYS A 70 -16.46 -18.33 -23.38
C LYS A 70 -16.14 -16.88 -23.75
N GLN A 71 -16.86 -15.90 -23.20
CA GLN A 71 -16.54 -14.48 -23.35
C GLN A 71 -15.11 -14.13 -22.92
N TYR A 72 -14.55 -14.84 -21.92
CA TYR A 72 -13.14 -14.66 -21.53
C TYR A 72 -12.17 -14.98 -22.67
N LEU A 73 -12.46 -15.94 -23.54
CA LEU A 73 -11.58 -16.26 -24.67
C LEU A 73 -11.42 -15.06 -25.63
N ARG A 74 -12.45 -14.22 -25.73
CA ARG A 74 -12.46 -13.04 -26.60
C ARG A 74 -11.96 -11.77 -25.90
N TYR A 75 -12.38 -11.56 -24.66
CA TYR A 75 -12.21 -10.26 -23.98
C TYR A 75 -11.12 -10.26 -22.92
N LEU A 76 -10.62 -11.42 -22.47
CA LEU A 76 -9.57 -11.47 -21.45
C LEU A 76 -8.32 -10.73 -21.92
N ARG A 77 -7.86 -9.78 -21.09
CA ARG A 77 -6.62 -9.02 -21.29
C ARG A 77 -5.63 -9.23 -20.15
N ARG A 78 -6.10 -9.51 -18.94
CA ARG A 78 -5.27 -9.73 -17.75
C ARG A 78 -5.64 -11.01 -17.02
N LEU A 79 -4.65 -11.88 -16.81
CA LEU A 79 -4.79 -13.13 -16.07
C LEU A 79 -3.96 -13.10 -14.79
N ASP A 80 -4.61 -13.23 -13.64
CA ASP A 80 -3.96 -13.31 -12.32
C ASP A 80 -3.93 -14.76 -11.84
N LEU A 81 -2.74 -15.34 -11.71
CA LEU A 81 -2.52 -16.72 -11.28
C LEU A 81 -2.05 -16.73 -9.82
N VAL A 82 -2.94 -17.13 -8.91
CA VAL A 82 -2.71 -17.04 -7.47
C VAL A 82 -2.61 -18.42 -6.82
N GLY A 83 -1.99 -18.48 -5.64
CA GLY A 83 -2.10 -19.64 -4.75
C GLY A 83 -3.43 -19.64 -3.97
N ARG A 84 -3.42 -20.25 -2.78
CA ARG A 84 -4.58 -20.36 -1.87
C ARG A 84 -5.02 -18.98 -1.41
N SER A 85 -6.16 -18.51 -1.91
CA SER A 85 -6.78 -17.24 -1.49
C SER A 85 -7.90 -17.42 -0.46
N GLY A 86 -8.18 -18.65 -0.01
CA GLY A 86 -9.33 -18.94 0.86
C GLY A 86 -10.70 -18.79 0.20
N LYS A 87 -10.77 -18.42 -1.10
CA LYS A 87 -11.99 -18.27 -1.91
C LYS A 87 -11.89 -19.15 -3.18
N GLN A 88 -13.02 -19.54 -3.78
CA GLN A 88 -13.07 -20.40 -4.98
C GLN A 88 -12.62 -19.64 -6.24
N SER A 89 -11.85 -20.29 -7.13
CA SER A 89 -11.19 -19.70 -8.32
C SER A 89 -12.10 -18.82 -9.19
N LEU A 90 -13.37 -19.22 -9.36
CA LEU A 90 -14.30 -18.65 -10.34
C LEU A 90 -15.30 -17.64 -9.73
N GLN A 91 -15.19 -17.39 -8.42
CA GLN A 91 -15.91 -16.31 -7.73
C GLN A 91 -15.03 -15.06 -7.54
N LEU A 92 -13.77 -15.11 -7.97
CA LEU A 92 -12.83 -14.02 -7.81
C LEU A 92 -13.01 -13.00 -8.93
N ALA A 93 -13.61 -11.85 -8.59
CA ALA A 93 -13.18 -10.62 -9.23
C ALA A 93 -11.66 -10.49 -9.03
N ALA A 94 -10.94 -10.14 -10.10
CA ALA A 94 -9.47 -9.98 -10.11
C ALA A 94 -8.97 -9.38 -8.80
N LEU A 95 -7.97 -10.02 -8.16
CA LEU A 95 -7.32 -9.66 -6.89
C LEU A 95 -8.16 -8.67 -6.08
N GLN A 96 -9.22 -9.19 -5.44
CA GLN A 96 -10.24 -8.47 -4.68
C GLN A 96 -9.93 -7.02 -4.30
N GLU A 97 -10.59 -6.13 -5.04
CA GLU A 97 -10.98 -4.77 -4.65
C GLU A 97 -11.95 -4.78 -3.43
N ASP A 98 -12.41 -5.94 -2.95
CA ASP A 98 -13.51 -6.05 -1.96
C ASP A 98 -13.11 -5.77 -0.50
N GLU A 99 -11.84 -5.93 -0.10
CA GLU A 99 -11.40 -5.64 1.29
C GLU A 99 -10.72 -4.27 1.44
N GLU A 100 -10.36 -3.65 0.33
CA GLU A 100 -9.76 -2.32 0.31
C GLU A 100 -10.81 -1.36 -0.24
N GLY A 101 -11.31 -0.43 0.59
CA GLY A 101 -12.18 0.66 0.13
C GLY A 101 -11.60 1.43 -1.08
N PRO A 102 -12.26 2.48 -1.58
CA PRO A 102 -12.05 3.06 -2.91
C PRO A 102 -10.58 3.17 -3.28
N ILE A 103 -10.31 2.71 -4.49
CA ILE A 103 -9.03 2.73 -5.18
C ILE A 103 -8.51 4.18 -5.13
N MET A 104 -7.34 4.39 -4.52
CA MET A 104 -6.60 5.64 -4.70
C MET A 104 -6.29 5.76 -6.21
N LEU A 105 -6.40 6.95 -6.80
CA LEU A 105 -6.18 7.24 -8.24
C LEU A 105 -4.86 6.66 -8.78
N ASP A 106 -3.88 6.46 -7.90
CA ASP A 106 -2.63 5.81 -8.22
C ASP A 106 -2.21 4.86 -7.09
N ASP A 107 -2.02 3.57 -7.41
CA ASP A 107 -1.55 2.51 -6.48
C ASP A 107 -0.23 2.86 -5.76
N PHE A 108 0.41 3.97 -6.16
CA PHE A 108 1.58 4.57 -5.54
C PHE A 108 1.45 4.71 -4.00
N LEU A 109 0.37 5.31 -3.48
CA LEU A 109 0.20 5.49 -2.02
C LEU A 109 -0.36 4.25 -1.31
N GLY A 110 -0.88 3.27 -2.06
CA GLY A 110 -1.49 2.03 -1.55
C GLY A 110 -0.52 0.87 -1.36
N ARG A 111 0.73 1.00 -1.84
CA ARG A 111 1.72 -0.08 -1.97
C ARG A 111 1.96 -0.91 -0.69
N GLU A 112 1.83 -0.32 0.50
CA GLU A 112 2.06 -1.05 1.76
C GLU A 112 0.99 -2.10 2.10
N LEU A 113 -0.27 -1.89 1.69
CA LEU A 113 -1.33 -2.88 1.86
C LEU A 113 -1.05 -4.06 0.92
N TRP A 114 -0.76 -3.75 -0.35
CA TRP A 114 -0.36 -4.74 -1.35
C TRP A 114 0.83 -5.61 -0.90
N GLN A 115 1.88 -5.01 -0.30
CA GLN A 115 3.06 -5.75 0.19
C GLN A 115 2.73 -6.78 1.27
N ARG A 116 1.77 -6.50 2.15
CA ARG A 116 1.37 -7.43 3.24
C ARG A 116 0.44 -8.54 2.75
N HIS A 117 -0.47 -8.24 1.82
CA HIS A 117 -1.44 -9.21 1.30
C HIS A 117 -0.81 -10.21 0.34
N THR A 118 0.09 -9.78 -0.56
CA THR A 118 0.75 -10.71 -1.51
C THR A 118 1.67 -11.70 -0.80
N PHE A 119 2.34 -11.31 0.28
CA PHE A 119 3.16 -12.23 1.07
C PHE A 119 2.34 -13.38 1.67
N ARG A 120 1.13 -13.09 2.19
CA ARG A 120 0.23 -14.12 2.75
C ARG A 120 -0.28 -15.10 1.69
N LEU A 121 -0.62 -14.61 0.49
CA LEU A 121 -1.07 -15.43 -0.64
C LEU A 121 0.02 -16.35 -1.21
N CYS A 122 1.28 -16.01 -0.96
CA CYS A 122 2.44 -16.79 -1.38
C CYS A 122 2.88 -17.86 -0.36
N ARG A 123 2.15 -18.08 0.75
CA ARG A 123 2.55 -18.99 1.83
C ARG A 123 2.42 -20.47 1.42
N ARG A 124 3.57 -21.16 1.40
CA ARG A 124 3.83 -22.62 1.28
C ARG A 124 2.64 -23.45 0.76
N GLU A 125 2.42 -23.44 -0.55
CA GLU A 125 1.71 -24.52 -1.21
C GLU A 125 2.71 -25.59 -1.64
N THR A 126 2.50 -26.83 -1.21
CA THR A 126 3.34 -27.98 -1.55
C THR A 126 2.89 -28.67 -2.84
N THR A 127 1.73 -28.29 -3.38
CA THR A 127 1.15 -28.89 -4.59
C THR A 127 1.51 -28.07 -5.83
N THR A 128 2.24 -28.71 -6.74
CA THR A 128 2.46 -28.22 -8.11
C THR A 128 1.42 -28.87 -9.02
N PRO A 129 0.33 -28.17 -9.37
CA PRO A 129 -0.64 -28.72 -10.30
C PRO A 129 -0.03 -28.91 -11.69
N ASP A 130 -0.60 -29.80 -12.48
CA ASP A 130 -0.27 -29.92 -13.89
C ASP A 130 -0.82 -28.70 -14.66
N TYR A 131 0.10 -27.93 -15.25
CA TYR A 131 -0.21 -26.68 -15.95
C TYR A 131 -0.60 -26.89 -17.42
N ALA A 132 -0.62 -28.13 -17.94
CA ALA A 132 -1.00 -28.39 -19.33
C ALA A 132 -2.39 -27.83 -19.68
N SER A 133 -3.36 -27.94 -18.76
CA SER A 133 -4.69 -27.36 -18.96
C SER A 133 -4.67 -25.83 -18.98
N LEU A 134 -3.83 -25.20 -18.17
CA LEU A 134 -3.65 -23.76 -18.18
C LEU A 134 -2.98 -23.29 -19.49
N ALA A 135 -1.98 -24.00 -19.98
CA ALA A 135 -1.33 -23.71 -21.27
C ALA A 135 -2.34 -23.80 -22.43
N ARG A 136 -3.21 -24.82 -22.43
CA ARG A 136 -4.32 -24.93 -23.39
C ARG A 136 -5.28 -23.75 -23.31
N PHE A 137 -5.62 -23.30 -22.09
CA PHE A 137 -6.49 -22.13 -21.92
C PHE A 137 -5.84 -20.85 -22.47
N ILE A 138 -4.57 -20.61 -22.17
CA ILE A 138 -3.81 -19.44 -22.67
C ILE A 138 -3.75 -19.46 -24.20
N ALA A 139 -3.53 -20.64 -24.80
CA ALA A 139 -3.56 -20.80 -26.26
C ALA A 139 -4.92 -20.46 -26.89
N ALA A 140 -6.03 -20.68 -26.16
CA ALA A 140 -7.38 -20.41 -26.64
C ALA A 140 -7.82 -18.95 -26.46
N VAL A 141 -7.13 -18.18 -25.62
CA VAL A 141 -7.40 -16.74 -25.42
C VAL A 141 -6.84 -15.96 -26.60
N SER A 142 -7.58 -14.95 -27.08
CA SER A 142 -7.25 -14.22 -28.31
C SER A 142 -6.22 -13.11 -28.17
N ASN A 143 -6.12 -12.42 -27.02
CA ASN A 143 -5.22 -11.28 -26.86
C ASN A 143 -4.90 -11.02 -25.38
N LEU A 144 -4.07 -11.90 -24.80
CA LEU A 144 -3.62 -11.72 -23.43
C LEU A 144 -2.51 -10.66 -23.39
N ARG A 145 -2.74 -9.58 -22.64
CA ARG A 145 -1.81 -8.44 -22.53
C ARG A 145 -0.96 -8.50 -21.27
N GLU A 146 -1.46 -9.12 -20.22
CA GLU A 146 -0.81 -9.17 -18.91
C GLU A 146 -1.09 -10.51 -18.22
N LEU A 147 -0.03 -11.10 -17.66
CA LEU A 147 -0.11 -12.27 -16.81
C LEU A 147 0.66 -12.00 -15.51
N ASN A 148 -0.05 -12.09 -14.39
CA ASN A 148 0.52 -11.92 -13.06
C ASN A 148 0.68 -13.29 -12.39
N TRP A 149 1.91 -13.65 -12.04
CA TRP A 149 2.23 -14.85 -11.29
C TRP A 149 2.41 -14.52 -9.81
N VAL A 150 1.45 -14.91 -8.98
CA VAL A 150 1.36 -14.60 -7.56
C VAL A 150 1.57 -15.86 -6.71
N ARG A 151 2.69 -16.56 -6.97
CA ARG A 151 3.07 -17.77 -6.22
C ARG A 151 4.57 -17.81 -5.98
N ALA A 152 4.96 -18.27 -4.79
CA ALA A 152 6.36 -18.49 -4.41
C ALA A 152 6.94 -19.81 -4.96
N LEU A 153 6.69 -20.09 -6.24
CA LEU A 153 7.13 -21.28 -6.95
C LEU A 153 7.75 -20.89 -8.29
N ARG A 154 8.57 -21.79 -8.85
CA ARG A 154 9.15 -21.61 -10.18
C ARG A 154 8.05 -21.42 -11.22
N PHE A 155 8.26 -20.50 -12.15
CA PHE A 155 7.33 -20.29 -13.25
C PHE A 155 7.33 -21.52 -14.18
N PRO A 156 6.16 -22.08 -14.53
CA PRO A 156 6.08 -23.30 -15.33
C PRO A 156 6.46 -23.07 -16.80
N GLN A 157 7.28 -23.98 -17.35
CA GLN A 157 7.81 -23.88 -18.71
C GLN A 157 6.69 -23.97 -19.76
N GLU A 158 5.71 -24.85 -19.54
CA GLU A 158 4.60 -25.07 -20.46
C GLU A 158 3.73 -23.82 -20.65
N VAL A 159 3.63 -23.01 -19.59
CA VAL A 159 2.93 -21.71 -19.63
C VAL A 159 3.79 -20.66 -20.33
N LEU A 160 5.11 -20.67 -20.08
CA LEU A 160 6.04 -19.77 -20.77
C LEU A 160 6.03 -20.01 -22.28
N ASP A 161 6.09 -21.27 -22.71
CA ASP A 161 6.06 -21.67 -24.11
C ASP A 161 4.74 -21.23 -24.77
N ALA A 162 3.61 -21.38 -24.07
CA ALA A 162 2.31 -20.91 -24.54
C ALA A 162 2.27 -19.38 -24.69
N LEU A 163 2.87 -18.64 -23.75
CA LEU A 163 2.97 -17.18 -23.88
C LEU A 163 3.83 -16.79 -25.08
N HIS A 164 5.02 -17.36 -25.25
CA HIS A 164 5.90 -17.06 -26.39
C HIS A 164 5.23 -17.37 -27.73
N LYS A 165 4.50 -18.49 -27.80
CA LYS A 165 3.85 -18.93 -29.03
C LYS A 165 2.60 -18.11 -29.40
N TYR A 166 1.73 -17.83 -28.43
CA TYR A 166 0.40 -17.27 -28.70
C TYR A 166 0.27 -15.78 -28.31
N HIS A 167 1.08 -15.32 -27.35
CA HIS A 167 0.99 -13.95 -26.78
C HIS A 167 2.38 -13.32 -26.55
N PRO A 168 3.24 -13.19 -27.59
CA PRO A 168 4.63 -12.75 -27.42
C PRO A 168 4.78 -11.32 -26.85
N SER A 169 3.74 -10.48 -26.97
CA SER A 169 3.69 -9.13 -26.41
C SER A 169 3.09 -9.06 -24.99
N CYS A 170 2.70 -10.20 -24.41
CA CYS A 170 2.14 -10.25 -23.06
C CYS A 170 3.19 -9.85 -22.03
N LYS A 171 2.79 -8.98 -21.09
CA LYS A 171 3.60 -8.59 -19.95
C LYS A 171 3.51 -9.66 -18.87
N LEU A 172 4.60 -10.40 -18.66
CA LEU A 172 4.76 -11.33 -17.56
C LEU A 172 5.28 -10.58 -16.33
N ASN A 173 4.50 -10.60 -15.25
CA ASN A 173 4.85 -10.02 -13.97
C ASN A 173 4.98 -11.12 -12.92
N LEU A 174 6.17 -11.24 -12.32
CA LEU A 174 6.46 -12.22 -11.29
C LEU A 174 6.41 -11.52 -9.92
N LEU A 175 5.30 -11.69 -9.19
CA LEU A 175 5.11 -11.05 -7.88
C LEU A 175 5.91 -11.74 -6.78
N TYR A 176 6.42 -12.94 -7.05
CA TYR A 176 7.45 -13.61 -6.27
C TYR A 176 8.45 -14.20 -7.26
N PHE A 177 9.57 -13.50 -7.45
CA PHE A 177 10.65 -13.95 -8.30
C PHE A 177 11.42 -15.05 -7.59
N TYR A 178 11.33 -16.26 -8.12
CA TYR A 178 11.96 -17.45 -7.56
C TYR A 178 12.79 -18.14 -8.63
N LEU A 179 14.10 -18.26 -8.39
CA LEU A 179 15.03 -19.01 -9.23
C LEU A 179 15.58 -20.18 -8.40
N GLN A 180 15.56 -21.40 -8.95
CA GLN A 180 16.11 -22.56 -8.26
C GLN A 180 17.65 -22.50 -8.20
N ALA A 181 18.25 -21.83 -9.17
CA ALA A 181 19.66 -21.46 -9.26
C ALA A 181 20.21 -20.73 -8.04
N TRP A 182 19.33 -20.14 -7.23
CA TRP A 182 19.76 -19.60 -5.96
C TRP A 182 20.25 -20.72 -5.04
N LYS A 183 19.78 -21.95 -5.16
CA LYS A 183 20.18 -23.08 -4.29
C LYS A 183 21.33 -23.95 -4.84
N TYR A 184 21.67 -23.87 -6.13
CA TYR A 184 22.63 -24.74 -6.83
C TYR A 184 23.52 -23.92 -7.78
N GLN A 185 24.78 -24.34 -8.01
CA GLN A 185 25.73 -23.65 -8.88
C GLN A 185 25.18 -23.52 -10.32
N GLY A 186 24.67 -22.34 -10.69
CA GLY A 186 24.24 -21.99 -12.05
C GLY A 186 22.72 -21.87 -12.26
N LEU A 187 22.32 -21.02 -13.22
CA LEU A 187 20.93 -20.93 -13.67
C LEU A 187 20.57 -22.17 -14.48
N SER A 188 19.55 -22.92 -14.05
CA SER A 188 18.99 -24.01 -14.87
C SER A 188 18.41 -23.45 -16.16
N ASP A 189 18.41 -24.24 -17.25
CA ASP A 189 17.88 -23.83 -18.55
C ASP A 189 16.46 -23.25 -18.47
N LYS A 190 15.63 -23.84 -17.58
CA LYS A 190 14.26 -23.38 -17.31
C LYS A 190 14.21 -21.99 -16.65
N ASP A 191 15.10 -21.74 -15.69
CA ASP A 191 15.20 -20.43 -15.04
C ASP A 191 15.78 -19.38 -16.01
N MET A 192 16.77 -19.77 -16.83
CA MET A 192 17.31 -18.92 -17.89
C MET A 192 16.24 -18.51 -18.89
N ALA A 193 15.41 -19.44 -19.34
CA ALA A 193 14.32 -19.16 -20.28
C ALA A 193 13.33 -18.10 -19.74
N VAL A 194 13.06 -18.10 -18.43
CA VAL A 194 12.22 -17.08 -17.79
C VAL A 194 12.94 -15.73 -17.75
N VAL A 195 14.22 -15.69 -17.37
CA VAL A 195 15.01 -14.46 -17.25
C VAL A 195 15.20 -13.78 -18.60
N THR A 196 15.48 -14.55 -19.66
CA THR A 196 15.69 -14.03 -21.02
C THR A 196 14.38 -13.83 -21.80
N SER A 197 13.24 -14.16 -21.19
CA SER A 197 11.93 -14.06 -21.82
C SER A 197 11.64 -12.62 -22.28
N PRO A 198 11.28 -12.40 -23.56
CA PRO A 198 10.86 -11.07 -24.03
C PRO A 198 9.55 -10.61 -23.38
N CYS A 199 8.77 -11.52 -22.79
CA CYS A 199 7.56 -11.20 -22.06
C CYS A 199 7.84 -10.68 -20.64
N LEU A 200 9.01 -10.94 -20.06
CA LEU A 200 9.31 -10.57 -18.67
C LEU A 200 9.33 -9.05 -18.50
N HIS A 201 8.36 -8.52 -17.75
CA HIS A 201 8.11 -7.08 -17.61
C HIS A 201 8.35 -6.56 -16.18
N SER A 202 8.02 -7.38 -15.16
CA SER A 202 8.17 -7.01 -13.76
C SER A 202 8.64 -8.18 -12.91
N ILE A 203 9.55 -7.90 -11.98
CA ILE A 203 9.96 -8.84 -10.92
C ILE A 203 9.82 -8.21 -9.55
N ARG A 204 9.33 -9.00 -8.58
CA ARG A 204 9.32 -8.66 -7.16
C ARG A 204 10.03 -9.75 -6.37
N CYS A 205 11.05 -9.36 -5.62
CA CYS A 205 11.91 -10.26 -4.87
C CYS A 205 11.72 -10.02 -3.38
N TYR A 206 11.56 -11.09 -2.59
CA TYR A 206 11.50 -11.00 -1.13
C TYR A 206 12.83 -11.50 -0.54
N TYR A 207 13.38 -10.77 0.43
CA TYR A 207 14.62 -11.15 1.11
C TYR A 207 14.54 -10.87 2.61
N TYR A 208 15.43 -11.52 3.38
CA TYR A 208 15.42 -11.56 4.85
C TYR A 208 16.77 -11.08 5.39
N ARG A 209 16.76 -10.11 6.31
CA ARG A 209 17.97 -9.48 6.87
C ARG A 209 18.92 -10.46 7.57
N ASN A 210 18.39 -11.46 8.26
CA ASN A 210 19.19 -12.37 9.09
C ASN A 210 19.65 -13.62 8.33
N ALA A 211 19.30 -13.75 7.06
CA ALA A 211 19.68 -14.90 6.26
C ALA A 211 21.04 -14.71 5.55
N GLY A 212 21.65 -13.50 5.61
CA GLY A 212 22.92 -13.19 4.95
C GLY A 212 22.85 -13.26 3.42
N ASN A 213 21.65 -13.25 2.85
CA ASN A 213 21.40 -13.54 1.43
C ASN A 213 21.17 -12.27 0.59
N ASP A 214 21.22 -11.10 1.21
CA ASP A 214 20.95 -9.78 0.64
C ASP A 214 21.82 -9.57 -0.61
N GLU A 215 23.13 -9.79 -0.44
CA GLU A 215 24.14 -9.58 -1.48
C GLU A 215 23.98 -10.58 -2.63
N VAL A 216 23.61 -11.82 -2.32
CA VAL A 216 23.44 -12.90 -3.32
C VAL A 216 22.20 -12.63 -4.19
N ILE A 217 21.08 -12.27 -3.56
CA ILE A 217 19.82 -11.97 -4.27
C ILE A 217 20.00 -10.72 -5.13
N GLU A 218 20.59 -9.65 -4.59
CA GLU A 218 20.81 -8.42 -5.35
C GLU A 218 21.76 -8.64 -6.54
N SER A 219 22.84 -9.39 -6.35
CA SER A 219 23.78 -9.71 -7.43
C SER A 219 23.09 -10.52 -8.55
N ALA A 220 22.24 -11.48 -8.21
CA ALA A 220 21.47 -12.24 -9.19
C ALA A 220 20.47 -11.35 -9.95
N ILE A 221 19.84 -10.40 -9.28
CA ILE A 221 18.93 -9.42 -9.92
C ILE A 221 19.73 -8.52 -10.87
N LEU A 222 20.85 -7.96 -10.43
CA LEU A 222 21.72 -7.11 -11.26
C LEU A 222 22.19 -7.83 -12.52
N ARG A 223 22.44 -9.15 -12.46
CA ARG A 223 22.72 -9.96 -13.65
C ARG A 223 21.48 -10.19 -14.50
N SER A 224 20.33 -10.41 -13.89
CA SER A 224 19.05 -10.56 -14.63
C SER A 224 18.70 -9.29 -15.42
N LEU A 225 19.10 -8.11 -14.93
CA LEU A 225 18.89 -6.84 -15.62
C LEU A 225 19.54 -6.78 -17.02
N SER A 226 20.71 -7.39 -17.19
CA SER A 226 21.39 -7.40 -18.49
C SER A 226 20.84 -8.45 -19.45
N LEU A 227 20.13 -9.45 -18.94
CA LEU A 227 19.57 -10.57 -19.69
C LEU A 227 18.11 -10.37 -20.09
N ALA A 228 17.38 -9.50 -19.40
CA ALA A 228 15.95 -9.28 -19.57
C ALA A 228 15.67 -7.98 -20.35
N PRO A 229 15.53 -8.01 -21.68
CA PRO A 229 15.50 -6.80 -22.53
C PRO A 229 14.28 -5.90 -22.30
N ASN A 230 13.15 -6.50 -21.89
CA ASN A 230 11.86 -5.81 -21.71
C ASN A 230 11.49 -5.58 -20.25
N LEU A 231 12.39 -5.89 -19.31
CA LEU A 231 12.16 -5.66 -17.89
C LEU A 231 12.06 -4.16 -17.61
N LYS A 232 10.94 -3.73 -17.01
CA LYS A 232 10.68 -2.32 -16.68
C LYS A 232 10.52 -2.06 -15.18
N LYS A 233 10.20 -3.08 -14.39
CA LYS A 233 9.88 -2.92 -12.97
C LYS A 233 10.63 -3.92 -12.10
N VAL A 234 11.31 -3.41 -11.09
CA VAL A 234 11.99 -4.20 -10.06
C VAL A 234 11.57 -3.71 -8.68
N ASP A 235 11.13 -4.64 -7.83
CA ASP A 235 10.68 -4.36 -6.47
C ASP A 235 11.35 -5.31 -5.47
N LEU A 236 12.17 -4.78 -4.57
CA LEU A 236 12.90 -5.51 -3.55
C LEU A 236 12.21 -5.33 -2.20
N VAL A 237 11.60 -6.40 -1.71
CA VAL A 237 10.80 -6.44 -0.50
C VAL A 237 11.57 -7.06 0.66
N LEU A 238 11.93 -6.26 1.66
CA LEU A 238 12.54 -6.75 2.89
C LEU A 238 11.44 -7.21 3.86
N VAL A 239 11.39 -8.51 4.12
CA VAL A 239 10.40 -9.14 4.99
C VAL A 239 10.88 -9.10 6.44
N PRO A 240 10.12 -8.49 7.37
CA PRO A 240 10.43 -8.56 8.80
C PRO A 240 10.28 -9.99 9.31
N GLU A 241 11.10 -10.37 10.29
CA GLU A 241 11.11 -11.72 10.86
C GLU A 241 9.77 -12.07 11.47
N ILE A 242 9.02 -12.94 10.80
CA ILE A 242 7.82 -13.59 11.34
C ILE A 242 7.93 -15.05 10.94
N ASP A 243 8.47 -15.90 11.84
CA ASP A 243 8.48 -17.38 11.82
C ASP A 243 8.92 -18.09 10.52
N PHE A 244 9.40 -17.34 9.53
CA PHE A 244 9.76 -17.86 8.22
C PHE A 244 11.25 -17.70 8.01
N VAL A 245 12.00 -18.69 8.49
CA VAL A 245 13.36 -18.92 8.00
C VAL A 245 13.18 -19.57 6.63
N ASP A 246 13.35 -18.78 5.57
CA ASP A 246 13.55 -19.37 4.25
C ASP A 246 14.90 -20.11 4.27
N GLN A 247 14.90 -21.38 4.69
CA GLN A 247 16.10 -22.24 4.76
C GLN A 247 16.68 -22.57 3.37
N ARG A 248 16.18 -21.95 2.29
CA ARG A 248 16.74 -22.12 0.96
C ARG A 248 18.07 -21.36 0.94
N ILE A 249 19.17 -22.09 1.09
CA ILE A 249 20.55 -21.58 1.02
C ILE A 249 20.75 -20.96 -0.36
N TYR A 250 21.16 -19.69 -0.42
CA TYR A 250 21.42 -18.99 -1.68
C TYR A 250 22.94 -19.12 -2.00
N ARG A 251 23.35 -20.11 -2.79
CA ARG A 251 24.70 -20.19 -3.38
C ARG A 251 24.63 -19.82 -4.85
N PHE A 252 24.78 -18.53 -5.14
CA PHE A 252 25.06 -18.07 -6.48
C PHE A 252 26.54 -17.71 -6.54
N GLU A 253 27.33 -18.49 -7.27
CA GLU A 253 28.71 -18.11 -7.60
C GLU A 253 28.68 -17.26 -8.88
N PRO A 254 29.19 -16.02 -8.85
CA PRO A 254 29.25 -15.18 -10.04
C PRO A 254 30.15 -15.85 -11.08
N THR A 255 29.60 -16.14 -12.26
CA THR A 255 30.38 -16.46 -13.45
C THR A 255 30.70 -15.16 -14.19
N ASP A 256 31.98 -14.97 -14.53
CA ASP A 256 32.62 -13.69 -14.92
C ASP A 256 32.15 -13.05 -16.24
N GLU A 257 31.13 -13.58 -16.91
CA GLU A 257 30.64 -13.00 -18.17
C GLU A 257 29.68 -11.83 -17.88
N ALA A 258 30.27 -10.70 -17.49
CA ALA A 258 29.57 -9.44 -17.31
C ALA A 258 29.20 -8.83 -18.66
N SER A 259 27.92 -8.89 -19.03
CA SER A 259 27.38 -8.04 -20.09
C SER A 259 27.30 -6.58 -19.61
N ASP A 260 27.74 -5.66 -20.46
CA ASP A 260 27.68 -4.20 -20.25
C ASP A 260 26.30 -3.59 -20.54
N THR A 261 25.30 -4.43 -20.79
CA THR A 261 23.95 -3.95 -21.10
C THR A 261 23.34 -3.20 -19.92
N ILE A 262 22.97 -1.94 -20.14
CA ILE A 262 22.32 -1.08 -19.14
C ILE A 262 20.80 -1.25 -19.24
N ALA A 263 20.16 -1.63 -18.14
CA ALA A 263 18.71 -1.80 -18.09
C ALA A 263 17.97 -0.46 -18.08
N ARG A 264 16.87 -0.38 -18.83
CA ARG A 264 16.00 0.80 -18.91
C ARG A 264 14.73 0.60 -18.08
N LEU A 265 14.90 0.64 -16.76
CA LEU A 265 13.80 0.48 -15.80
C LEU A 265 12.94 1.74 -15.74
N GLU A 266 11.63 1.56 -15.60
CA GLU A 266 10.66 2.62 -15.29
C GLU A 266 10.38 2.69 -13.78
N THR A 267 10.49 1.56 -13.08
CA THR A 267 10.29 1.46 -11.63
C THR A 267 11.42 0.68 -10.99
N LEU A 268 12.08 1.31 -10.01
CA LEU A 268 13.03 0.67 -9.11
C LEU A 268 12.59 0.93 -7.67
N SER A 269 12.33 -0.12 -6.92
CA SER A 269 11.77 -0.02 -5.57
C SER A 269 12.57 -0.86 -4.60
N PHE A 270 13.02 -0.23 -3.52
CA PHE A 270 13.52 -0.88 -2.32
C PHE A 270 12.53 -0.65 -1.18
N SER A 271 12.44 -1.60 -0.26
CA SER A 271 11.62 -1.41 0.94
C SER A 271 12.11 -0.24 1.78
N LEU A 272 11.16 0.47 2.40
CA LEU A 272 11.45 1.65 3.23
C LEU A 272 12.27 1.36 4.50
N ASN A 273 12.36 0.10 4.91
CA ASN A 273 13.21 -0.38 5.99
C ASN A 273 14.62 -0.81 5.53
N THR A 274 14.88 -0.85 4.22
CA THR A 274 16.18 -1.16 3.61
C THR A 274 17.07 0.06 3.67
N THR A 275 18.30 -0.09 4.15
CA THR A 275 19.27 1.01 4.19
C THR A 275 19.97 1.12 2.85
N MET A 276 19.92 2.30 2.23
CA MET A 276 20.69 2.57 1.03
C MET A 276 22.07 3.12 1.41
N SER A 277 23.13 2.55 0.83
CA SER A 277 24.51 3.04 0.94
C SER A 277 24.97 3.68 -0.38
N VAL A 278 26.03 4.49 -0.33
CA VAL A 278 26.63 5.07 -1.55
C VAL A 278 27.12 3.97 -2.50
N GLN A 279 27.77 2.94 -1.98
CA GLN A 279 28.24 1.80 -2.77
C GLN A 279 27.10 1.11 -3.50
N ARG A 280 26.03 0.78 -2.77
CA ARG A 280 24.86 0.12 -3.34
C ARG A 280 24.17 1.00 -4.39
N PHE A 281 23.98 2.29 -4.11
CA PHE A 281 23.44 3.24 -5.07
C PHE A 281 24.25 3.27 -6.38
N ASN A 282 25.58 3.31 -6.27
CA ASN A 282 26.47 3.32 -7.44
C ASN A 282 26.44 2.00 -8.22
N GLN A 283 26.38 0.84 -7.56
CA GLN A 283 26.24 -0.47 -8.21
C GLN A 283 24.95 -0.53 -9.07
N TRP A 284 23.83 -0.11 -8.51
CA TRP A 284 22.55 -0.08 -9.23
C TRP A 284 22.56 0.94 -10.38
N ARG A 285 23.20 2.09 -10.18
CA ARG A 285 23.37 3.12 -11.22
C ARG A 285 24.23 2.64 -12.38
N GLN A 286 25.25 1.81 -12.15
CA GLN A 286 26.09 1.26 -13.21
C GLN A 286 25.33 0.30 -14.13
N LYS A 287 24.30 -0.38 -13.62
CA LYS A 287 23.50 -1.36 -14.37
C LYS A 287 22.14 -0.84 -14.81
N THR A 288 21.76 0.38 -14.43
CA THR A 288 20.44 0.97 -14.71
C THR A 288 20.57 2.38 -15.24
N ASP A 289 19.88 2.66 -16.36
CA ASP A 289 19.74 4.01 -16.88
C ASP A 289 18.71 4.80 -16.04
N ILE A 290 19.24 5.60 -15.11
CA ILE A 290 18.43 6.42 -14.19
C ILE A 290 17.62 7.52 -14.90
N GLY A 291 17.93 7.86 -16.14
CA GLY A 291 17.16 8.83 -16.93
C GLY A 291 15.80 8.30 -17.39
N HIS A 292 15.63 6.98 -17.42
CA HIS A 292 14.37 6.32 -17.77
C HIS A 292 13.45 6.07 -16.57
N LEU A 293 13.94 6.21 -15.34
CA LEU A 293 13.16 5.96 -14.13
C LEU A 293 12.03 6.98 -13.98
N ARG A 294 10.80 6.47 -13.78
CA ARG A 294 9.62 7.26 -13.46
C ARG A 294 9.23 7.17 -12.00
N THR A 295 9.42 6.00 -11.40
CA THR A 295 9.12 5.75 -9.99
C THR A 295 10.34 5.17 -9.29
N TRP A 296 10.75 5.80 -8.20
CA TRP A 296 11.88 5.37 -7.41
C TRP A 296 11.52 5.31 -5.93
N SER A 297 11.58 4.10 -5.34
CA SER A 297 11.65 3.95 -3.89
C SER A 297 13.09 3.61 -3.52
N ILE A 298 13.79 4.50 -2.84
CA ILE A 298 15.21 4.31 -2.47
C ILE A 298 15.38 3.47 -1.20
N GLY A 299 14.34 3.37 -0.38
CA GLY A 299 14.46 2.89 0.98
C GLY A 299 14.85 4.01 1.94
N ARG A 300 15.79 3.73 2.84
CA ARG A 300 16.18 4.61 3.95
C ARG A 300 17.52 5.31 3.67
N ILE A 301 17.50 6.63 3.83
CA ILE A 301 18.71 7.48 3.73
C ILE A 301 19.22 7.78 5.14
N ASP A 302 20.35 7.18 5.50
CA ASP A 302 20.95 7.35 6.83
C ASP A 302 22.10 8.34 6.88
N ASP A 303 22.77 8.59 5.76
CA ASP A 303 23.98 9.41 5.69
C ASP A 303 23.81 10.59 4.72
N SER A 304 24.42 11.71 5.11
CA SER A 304 24.56 12.92 4.30
C SER A 304 25.35 12.68 3.01
N THR A 305 26.31 11.77 3.00
CA THR A 305 27.12 11.47 1.79
C THR A 305 26.24 10.95 0.66
N LEU A 306 25.33 10.02 0.94
CA LEU A 306 24.37 9.51 -0.03
C LEU A 306 23.48 10.61 -0.59
N ALA A 307 22.95 11.49 0.26
CA ALA A 307 22.14 12.62 -0.20
C ALA A 307 22.92 13.53 -1.16
N ARG A 308 24.20 13.82 -0.85
CA ARG A 308 25.08 14.60 -1.76
C ARG A 308 25.38 13.86 -3.06
N THR A 309 25.61 12.55 -3.01
CA THR A 309 25.83 11.74 -4.22
C THR A 309 24.60 11.78 -5.13
N ILE A 310 23.40 11.65 -4.57
CA ILE A 310 22.15 11.75 -5.33
C ILE A 310 21.98 13.15 -5.89
N CYS A 311 22.25 14.19 -5.08
CA CYS A 311 22.21 15.58 -5.51
C CYS A 311 23.13 15.84 -6.72
N ALA A 312 24.35 15.29 -6.71
CA ALA A 312 25.31 15.46 -7.80
C ALA A 312 24.84 14.83 -9.13
N VAL A 313 24.01 13.79 -9.07
CA VAL A 313 23.48 13.10 -10.26
C VAL A 313 22.01 13.45 -10.54
N ALA A 314 21.40 14.32 -9.74
CA ALA A 314 19.99 14.69 -9.82
C ALA A 314 19.56 15.14 -11.23
N PRO A 315 20.36 15.91 -12.00
CA PRO A 315 20.01 16.29 -13.38
C PRO A 315 19.85 15.10 -14.34
N SER A 316 20.39 13.93 -14.00
CA SER A 316 20.25 12.72 -14.81
C SER A 316 18.86 12.09 -14.71
N PHE A 317 18.06 12.41 -13.68
CA PHE A 317 16.69 11.91 -13.52
C PHE A 317 15.71 12.71 -14.38
N GLN A 318 15.73 12.47 -15.70
CA GLN A 318 14.93 13.28 -16.65
C GLN A 318 13.43 12.98 -16.60
N ARG A 319 13.03 11.76 -16.22
CA ARG A 319 11.64 11.27 -16.27
C ARG A 319 11.06 10.95 -14.89
N LEU A 320 11.77 11.28 -13.82
CA LEU A 320 11.34 10.91 -12.47
C LEU A 320 10.08 11.70 -12.08
N GLU A 321 8.99 10.97 -11.87
CA GLU A 321 7.69 11.52 -11.48
C GLU A 321 7.36 11.24 -10.03
N ARG A 322 7.81 10.10 -9.49
CA ARG A 322 7.40 9.61 -8.17
C ARG A 322 8.60 9.18 -7.34
N LEU A 323 8.68 9.67 -6.11
CA LEU A 323 9.75 9.37 -5.18
C LEU A 323 9.19 8.90 -3.84
N GLU A 324 9.76 7.80 -3.33
CA GLU A 324 9.45 7.23 -2.03
C GLU A 324 10.76 7.02 -1.25
N LEU A 325 10.81 7.53 -0.02
CA LEU A 325 11.98 7.38 0.85
C LEU A 325 11.67 7.53 2.34
N ASN A 326 12.52 6.93 3.17
CA ASN A 326 12.47 7.01 4.62
C ASN A 326 13.59 7.91 5.16
N LEU A 327 13.19 9.01 5.80
CA LEU A 327 14.04 9.98 6.51
C LEU A 327 13.93 9.73 8.01
N ARG A 328 14.75 8.82 8.52
CA ARG A 328 14.80 8.57 9.95
C ARG A 328 15.37 9.78 10.70
N VAL A 329 14.81 10.09 11.86
CA VAL A 329 15.39 11.08 12.79
C VAL A 329 16.00 10.34 13.95
N THR A 330 17.32 10.16 13.90
CA THR A 330 18.06 9.85 15.13
C THR A 330 18.42 11.16 15.83
N PRO A 331 18.31 11.26 17.16
CA PRO A 331 18.74 12.44 17.93
C PRO A 331 20.18 12.88 17.64
N ARG A 332 20.99 11.98 17.08
CA ARG A 332 22.40 12.17 16.74
C ARG A 332 22.64 12.72 15.31
N ARG A 333 21.61 12.98 14.49
CA ARG A 333 21.84 13.50 13.13
C ARG A 333 22.23 14.97 13.18
N SER A 334 23.38 15.29 12.58
CA SER A 334 23.90 16.66 12.50
C SER A 334 23.05 17.54 11.60
N VAL A 335 23.14 18.87 11.78
CA VAL A 335 22.54 19.87 10.89
C VAL A 335 22.94 19.65 9.41
N GLY A 336 24.13 19.09 9.18
CA GLY A 336 24.62 18.76 7.84
C GLY A 336 23.81 17.68 7.11
N TYR A 337 23.16 16.76 7.84
CA TYR A 337 22.30 15.74 7.24
C TYR A 337 21.08 16.38 6.57
N TRP A 338 20.30 17.16 7.33
CA TRP A 338 19.09 17.79 6.81
C TRP A 338 19.38 18.78 5.69
N ARG A 339 20.48 19.54 5.79
CA ARG A 339 20.93 20.41 4.70
C ARG A 339 21.17 19.62 3.40
N SER A 340 21.89 18.50 3.49
CA SER A 340 22.20 17.67 2.32
C SER A 340 20.94 17.04 1.72
N VAL A 341 19.97 16.65 2.56
CA VAL A 341 18.66 16.13 2.08
C VAL A 341 17.82 17.24 1.45
N GLU A 342 17.81 18.45 2.01
CA GLU A 342 17.12 19.61 1.42
C GLU A 342 17.71 19.96 0.04
N GLU A 343 19.04 19.98 -0.10
CA GLU A 343 19.74 20.19 -1.37
C GLU A 343 19.43 19.09 -2.38
N MET A 344 19.44 17.82 -1.94
CA MET A 344 19.03 16.69 -2.76
C MET A 344 17.59 16.86 -3.27
N MET A 345 16.62 17.17 -2.41
CA MET A 345 15.24 17.39 -2.85
C MET A 345 15.12 18.59 -3.80
N GLY A 346 15.86 19.67 -3.54
CA GLY A 346 15.88 20.86 -4.40
C GLY A 346 16.44 20.62 -5.81
N SER A 347 17.40 19.69 -5.95
CA SER A 347 18.05 19.37 -7.23
C SER A 347 17.27 18.41 -8.12
N LEU A 348 16.32 17.66 -7.56
CA LEU A 348 15.46 16.75 -8.31
C LEU A 348 14.46 17.52 -9.22
N PRO A 349 13.97 16.88 -10.30
CA PRO A 349 12.89 17.44 -11.10
C PRO A 349 11.60 17.61 -10.26
N PRO A 350 10.69 18.52 -10.65
CA PRO A 350 9.37 18.61 -10.05
C PRO A 350 8.62 17.28 -10.11
N LEU A 351 8.18 16.79 -8.95
CA LEU A 351 7.59 15.46 -8.81
C LEU A 351 6.06 15.55 -8.90
N LYS A 352 5.43 14.48 -9.40
CA LYS A 352 3.98 14.26 -9.38
C LYS A 352 3.53 13.47 -8.15
N GLY A 353 4.38 12.61 -7.60
CA GLY A 353 4.09 11.85 -6.38
C GLY A 353 5.26 11.86 -5.41
N LEU A 354 4.99 12.08 -4.12
CA LEU A 354 6.03 12.07 -3.09
C LEU A 354 5.55 11.34 -1.84
N TRP A 355 6.27 10.31 -1.44
CA TRP A 355 6.05 9.59 -0.19
C TRP A 355 7.27 9.73 0.72
N LEU A 356 7.05 10.37 1.85
CA LEU A 356 8.08 10.59 2.86
C LEU A 356 7.67 9.87 4.14
N VAL A 357 8.55 9.01 4.63
CA VAL A 357 8.39 8.32 5.92
C VAL A 357 9.40 8.83 6.95
N GLY A 358 9.01 8.77 8.22
CA GLY A 358 9.82 9.14 9.37
C GLY A 358 9.37 10.45 9.99
N ASN A 359 10.06 10.90 11.04
CA ASN A 359 9.74 12.15 11.72
C ASN A 359 10.29 13.34 10.89
N ARG A 360 9.47 14.32 10.52
CA ARG A 360 9.95 15.53 9.83
C ARG A 360 9.24 16.75 10.36
N ASN A 361 10.01 17.79 10.67
CA ASN A 361 9.43 19.06 11.08
C ASN A 361 8.71 19.75 9.91
N ALA A 362 7.77 20.64 10.23
CA ALA A 362 6.98 21.37 9.23
C ALA A 362 7.80 22.34 8.36
N SER A 363 8.99 22.75 8.83
CA SER A 363 9.87 23.66 8.08
C SER A 363 10.51 22.95 6.88
N PHE A 364 11.05 21.75 7.11
CA PHE A 364 11.60 20.89 6.07
C PHE A 364 10.55 20.58 4.99
N ILE A 365 9.37 20.10 5.39
CA ILE A 365 8.28 19.81 4.43
C ILE A 365 7.89 21.06 3.65
N SER A 366 7.79 22.22 4.32
CA SER A 366 7.49 23.48 3.65
C SER A 366 8.52 23.81 2.55
N LYS A 367 9.82 23.59 2.79
CA LYS A 367 10.87 23.82 1.78
C LYS A 367 10.76 22.84 0.61
N VAL A 368 10.55 21.56 0.88
CA VAL A 368 10.34 20.53 -0.16
C VAL A 368 9.13 20.89 -1.03
N LEU A 369 8.01 21.29 -0.42
CA LEU A 369 6.81 21.69 -1.14
C LEU A 369 6.98 23.00 -1.93
N SER A 370 7.93 23.88 -1.58
CA SER A 370 8.24 25.04 -2.43
C SER A 370 8.76 24.62 -3.80
N ARG A 371 9.42 23.46 -3.90
CA ARG A 371 9.98 22.94 -5.15
C ARG A 371 8.99 22.07 -5.91
N HIS A 372 8.33 21.12 -5.24
CA HIS A 372 7.52 20.11 -5.91
C HIS A 372 6.00 20.39 -5.81
N GLY A 373 5.55 21.24 -4.90
CA GLY A 373 4.14 21.41 -4.57
C GLY A 373 3.24 21.77 -5.76
N ALA A 374 3.72 22.60 -6.69
CA ALA A 374 2.97 23.02 -7.86
C ALA A 374 2.63 21.87 -8.84
N THR A 375 3.40 20.77 -8.82
CA THR A 375 3.21 19.61 -9.71
C THR A 375 2.71 18.36 -8.98
N LEU A 376 2.72 18.37 -7.64
CA LEU A 376 2.37 17.21 -6.83
C LEU A 376 0.86 16.90 -6.92
N LEU A 377 0.57 15.70 -7.41
CA LEU A 377 -0.76 15.09 -7.46
C LEU A 377 -1.00 14.20 -6.23
N SER A 378 0.04 13.53 -5.73
CA SER A 378 -0.05 12.65 -4.55
C SER A 378 1.06 12.94 -3.54
N LEU A 379 0.68 13.08 -2.27
CA LEU A 379 1.59 13.37 -1.16
C LEU A 379 1.31 12.46 0.02
N GLY A 380 2.33 11.72 0.44
CA GLY A 380 2.29 10.90 1.64
C GLY A 380 3.24 11.37 2.71
N LEU A 381 2.70 11.66 3.89
CA LEU A 381 3.44 12.07 5.07
C LEU A 381 3.25 11.07 6.21
N ASP A 382 4.07 10.02 6.21
CA ASP A 382 3.96 8.96 7.20
C ASP A 382 4.90 9.19 8.38
N SER A 383 4.35 9.30 9.59
CA SER A 383 5.12 9.52 10.81
C SER A 383 5.70 8.25 11.42
N ARG A 384 5.31 7.05 10.95
CA ARG A 384 5.75 5.78 11.54
C ARG A 384 7.27 5.63 11.49
N ASN A 385 7.82 5.16 12.59
CA ASN A 385 9.21 4.70 12.65
C ASN A 385 9.25 3.22 12.28
N ILE A 386 9.79 2.87 11.10
CA ILE A 386 9.82 1.49 10.59
C ILE A 386 10.97 0.66 11.22
N GLN A 387 11.32 0.88 12.49
CA GLN A 387 12.33 0.07 13.19
C GLN A 387 11.87 -0.43 14.55
N HIS A 388 12.37 -1.62 14.89
CA HIS A 388 12.08 -2.39 16.09
C HIS A 388 12.81 -1.89 17.36
N ASP A 389 13.89 -1.11 17.21
CA ASP A 389 14.93 -0.99 18.26
C ASP A 389 15.01 0.35 19.01
N VAL A 390 14.08 1.29 18.84
CA VAL A 390 14.16 2.56 19.57
C VAL A 390 13.12 2.61 20.68
N ARG A 391 13.58 2.36 21.91
CA ARG A 391 12.88 2.79 23.12
C ARG A 391 12.51 4.26 22.97
N THR A 392 11.21 4.54 23.00
CA THR A 392 10.60 5.87 22.87
C THR A 392 10.97 6.76 24.06
N GLN A 393 12.18 7.30 24.06
CA GLN A 393 12.52 8.41 24.94
C GLN A 393 12.14 9.74 24.26
N GLY A 394 11.12 10.39 24.80
CA GLY A 394 10.95 11.85 24.84
C GLY A 394 10.83 12.64 23.54
N GLN A 395 10.73 12.02 22.36
CA GLN A 395 10.56 12.79 21.12
C GLN A 395 9.16 13.39 21.01
N THR A 396 9.10 14.71 20.82
CA THR A 396 7.91 15.44 20.35
C THR A 396 7.42 14.77 19.06
N ARG A 397 6.28 14.09 19.15
CA ARG A 397 5.70 13.36 18.01
C ARG A 397 5.36 14.36 16.88
N PRO A 398 5.63 14.03 15.61
CA PRO A 398 5.69 15.01 14.52
C PRO A 398 4.34 15.28 13.87
N TYR A 399 3.35 15.69 14.66
CA TYR A 399 2.06 16.08 14.09
C TYR A 399 2.14 17.49 13.51
N TYR A 400 1.57 17.65 12.33
CA TYR A 400 1.41 18.96 11.72
C TYR A 400 0.16 19.62 12.28
N ASN A 401 0.33 20.77 12.94
CA ASN A 401 -0.81 21.57 13.36
C ASN A 401 -1.55 22.17 12.15
N ALA A 402 -2.76 22.69 12.41
CA ALA A 402 -3.61 23.31 11.39
C ALA A 402 -2.90 24.40 10.57
N ARG A 403 -2.06 25.22 11.22
CA ARG A 403 -1.28 26.28 10.55
C ARG A 403 -0.27 25.69 9.57
N ALA A 404 0.44 24.63 9.95
CA ALA A 404 1.39 23.95 9.08
C ALA A 404 0.69 23.34 7.86
N ILE A 405 -0.42 22.63 8.08
CA ILE A 405 -1.23 22.00 7.01
C ILE A 405 -1.77 23.06 6.04
N ALA A 406 -2.28 24.18 6.55
CA ALA A 406 -2.73 25.28 5.71
C ALA A 406 -1.61 25.84 4.81
N ARG A 407 -0.37 25.96 5.33
CA ARG A 407 0.77 26.36 4.49
C ARG A 407 1.10 25.32 3.43
N PHE A 408 0.92 24.03 3.72
CA PHE A 408 1.13 22.98 2.72
C PHE A 408 0.10 23.06 1.60
N ALA A 409 -1.18 23.28 1.95
CA ALA A 409 -2.26 23.49 0.99
C ALA A 409 -1.96 24.63 0.01
N ASN A 410 -1.46 25.77 0.51
CA ASN A 410 -1.09 26.92 -0.34
C ASN A 410 0.01 26.61 -1.36
N LYS A 411 0.85 25.60 -1.09
CA LYS A 411 1.93 25.19 -2.00
C LYS A 411 1.53 24.07 -2.95
N CYS A 412 0.39 23.42 -2.70
CA CYS A 412 -0.04 22.22 -3.43
C CYS A 412 -1.41 22.42 -4.08
N PRO A 413 -1.52 23.30 -5.10
CA PRO A 413 -2.81 23.67 -5.71
C PRO A 413 -3.47 22.52 -6.49
N VAL A 414 -2.68 21.58 -7.01
CA VAL A 414 -3.15 20.47 -7.86
C VAL A 414 -3.19 19.12 -7.12
N LEU A 415 -2.94 19.10 -5.81
CA LEU A 415 -2.88 17.86 -5.03
C LEU A 415 -4.25 17.18 -5.00
N ARG A 416 -4.32 15.95 -5.49
CA ARG A 416 -5.53 15.12 -5.56
C ARG A 416 -5.58 14.08 -4.46
N GLU A 417 -4.41 13.64 -3.99
CA GLU A 417 -4.28 12.60 -2.97
C GLU A 417 -3.37 13.02 -1.84
N LEU A 418 -3.83 12.78 -0.61
CA LEU A 418 -3.09 13.10 0.57
C LEU A 418 -3.15 11.96 1.57
N HIS A 419 -2.01 11.57 2.11
CA HIS A 419 -1.88 10.68 3.25
C HIS A 419 -1.14 11.40 4.37
N LEU A 420 -1.70 11.43 5.57
CA LEU A 420 -0.98 11.90 6.76
C LEU A 420 -1.49 11.27 8.05
N THR A 421 -0.71 11.44 9.11
CA THR A 421 -1.11 11.08 10.48
C THR A 421 -1.69 12.30 11.20
N VAL A 422 -2.88 12.14 11.79
CA VAL A 422 -3.52 13.11 12.68
C VAL A 422 -3.57 12.53 14.08
N HIS A 423 -3.21 13.33 15.09
CA HIS A 423 -3.34 12.93 16.48
C HIS A 423 -4.78 13.15 16.96
N ARG A 424 -5.40 12.10 17.47
CA ARG A 424 -6.70 12.18 18.14
C ARG A 424 -6.53 12.82 19.51
N VAL A 425 -7.32 13.84 19.77
CA VAL A 425 -7.49 14.46 21.09
C VAL A 425 -9.00 14.60 21.35
N GLN A 426 -9.71 13.48 21.25
CA GLN A 426 -11.13 13.36 21.59
C GLN A 426 -12.07 14.36 20.88
N GLY A 427 -11.72 14.80 19.66
CA GLY A 427 -12.53 15.76 18.92
C GLY A 427 -12.42 17.20 19.41
N LEU A 428 -11.42 17.52 20.25
CA LEU A 428 -11.17 18.89 20.73
C LEU A 428 -10.72 19.82 19.59
N ALA A 429 -10.85 21.13 19.82
CA ALA A 429 -10.52 22.17 18.85
C ALA A 429 -9.16 22.00 18.12
N PRO A 430 -8.04 21.58 18.75
CA PRO A 430 -6.79 21.34 18.03
C PRO A 430 -6.89 20.27 16.94
N GLU A 431 -7.65 19.19 17.18
CA GLU A 431 -7.92 18.12 16.20
C GLU A 431 -8.88 18.63 15.11
N VAL A 432 -9.97 19.30 15.50
CA VAL A 432 -10.98 19.81 14.55
C VAL A 432 -10.37 20.83 13.60
N ASN A 433 -9.49 21.69 14.10
CA ASN A 433 -8.77 22.66 13.28
C ASN A 433 -7.85 22.00 12.25
N VAL A 434 -7.33 20.80 12.52
CA VAL A 434 -6.57 20.01 11.53
C VAL A 434 -7.49 19.56 10.40
N TYR A 435 -8.67 19.00 10.70
CA TYR A 435 -9.63 18.61 9.67
C TYR A 435 -10.11 19.81 8.83
N LYS A 436 -10.39 20.95 9.46
CA LYS A 436 -10.70 22.21 8.76
C LYS A 436 -9.53 22.66 7.85
N ALA A 437 -8.30 22.50 8.30
CA ALA A 437 -7.12 22.82 7.48
C ALA A 437 -6.91 21.86 6.29
N LEU A 438 -7.31 20.59 6.41
CA LEU A 438 -7.29 19.64 5.28
C LEU A 438 -8.29 20.02 4.18
N GLY A 439 -9.38 20.70 4.53
CA GLY A 439 -10.30 21.28 3.53
C GLY A 439 -9.65 22.37 2.67
N ARG A 440 -8.53 22.97 3.09
CA ARG A 440 -7.87 24.06 2.33
C ARG A 440 -7.18 23.58 1.05
N PHE A 441 -7.05 22.28 0.82
CA PHE A 441 -6.50 21.75 -0.43
C PHE A 441 -7.57 21.81 -1.54
N PRO A 442 -7.42 22.66 -2.56
CA PRO A 442 -8.50 22.96 -3.50
C PRO A 442 -8.81 21.80 -4.46
N SER A 443 -7.83 20.94 -4.76
CA SER A 443 -7.98 19.84 -5.70
C SER A 443 -8.09 18.46 -5.04
N LEU A 444 -8.16 18.39 -3.70
CA LEU A 444 -8.11 17.13 -2.97
C LEU A 444 -9.37 16.29 -3.24
N VAL A 445 -9.17 15.05 -3.69
CA VAL A 445 -10.23 14.09 -4.03
C VAL A 445 -10.19 12.88 -3.11
N HIS A 446 -9.00 12.36 -2.81
CA HIS A 446 -8.81 11.19 -1.96
C HIS A 446 -7.92 11.52 -0.77
N LEU A 447 -8.39 11.17 0.43
CA LEU A 447 -7.68 11.42 1.67
C LEU A 447 -7.55 10.13 2.47
N CYS A 448 -6.34 9.84 2.94
CA CYS A 448 -6.07 8.79 3.90
C CYS A 448 -5.54 9.41 5.18
N VAL A 449 -6.27 9.26 6.28
CA VAL A 449 -5.87 9.77 7.59
C VAL A 449 -5.56 8.60 8.51
N LYS A 450 -4.31 8.54 8.96
CA LYS A 450 -3.91 7.69 10.09
C LYS A 450 -4.25 8.40 11.38
N LEU A 451 -5.23 7.90 12.12
CA LEU A 451 -5.68 8.45 13.40
C LEU A 451 -4.82 7.87 14.51
N HIS A 452 -3.85 8.66 14.96
CA HIS A 452 -2.96 8.27 16.04
C HIS A 452 -3.64 8.44 17.40
N TYR A 453 -3.84 7.32 18.10
CA TYR A 453 -4.69 7.26 19.28
C TYR A 453 -3.95 7.24 20.63
N ILE A 454 -2.62 7.10 20.66
CA ILE A 454 -1.88 7.07 21.94
C ILE A 454 -1.79 8.50 22.49
N PRO A 455 -2.31 8.79 23.69
CA PRO A 455 -2.22 10.11 24.30
C PRO A 455 -0.77 10.55 24.53
N ASN A 456 -0.55 11.86 24.52
CA ASN A 456 0.72 12.50 24.79
C ASN A 456 0.67 13.32 26.09
N ALA A 457 1.82 13.54 26.72
CA ALA A 457 1.91 14.32 27.96
C ALA A 457 1.49 15.80 27.79
N GLY A 458 1.55 16.32 26.57
CA GLY A 458 1.11 17.67 26.23
C GLY A 458 -0.33 17.76 25.72
N ASP A 459 -1.10 16.67 25.75
CA ASP A 459 -2.51 16.71 25.38
C ASP A 459 -3.30 17.47 26.45
N PRO A 460 -4.40 18.14 26.06
CA PRO A 460 -5.32 18.72 27.03
C PRO A 460 -5.71 17.66 28.06
N HIS A 461 -5.67 18.02 29.34
CA HIS A 461 -6.12 17.10 30.39
C HIS A 461 -7.58 16.74 30.14
N ASP A 462 -7.86 15.44 30.24
CA ASP A 462 -9.24 14.97 30.29
C ASP A 462 -9.90 15.60 31.53
N ASN A 463 -10.98 16.37 31.32
CA ASN A 463 -11.71 17.12 32.36
C ASN A 463 -12.55 16.20 33.27
N VAL A 464 -12.23 14.91 33.30
CA VAL A 464 -12.90 13.92 34.13
C VAL A 464 -12.64 14.24 35.60
N ASP A 465 -13.74 14.44 36.32
CA ASP A 465 -13.72 14.58 37.77
C ASP A 465 -13.16 13.29 38.40
N PRO A 466 -12.07 13.36 39.20
CA PRO A 466 -11.53 12.22 39.91
C PRO A 466 -12.56 11.46 40.76
N SER A 467 -13.61 12.14 41.25
CA SER A 467 -14.68 11.52 42.04
C SER A 467 -15.52 10.50 41.24
N THR A 468 -15.48 10.60 39.91
CA THR A 468 -16.22 9.71 39.00
C THR A 468 -15.44 8.44 38.65
N ILE A 469 -14.17 8.34 39.07
CA ILE A 469 -13.35 7.15 38.84
C ILE A 469 -13.90 6.01 39.73
N PRO A 470 -14.30 4.87 39.16
CA PRO A 470 -14.81 3.74 39.93
C PRO A 470 -13.83 3.30 41.04
N ASP A 471 -14.33 2.92 42.21
CA ASP A 471 -13.52 2.41 43.34
C ASP A 471 -12.60 1.27 42.93
N SER A 472 -13.05 0.42 41.98
CA SER A 472 -12.25 -0.67 41.43
C SER A 472 -10.97 -0.19 40.72
N LEU A 473 -10.94 1.06 40.25
CA LEU A 473 -9.80 1.71 39.62
C LEU A 473 -9.04 2.66 40.58
N ALA A 474 -9.57 2.94 41.77
CA ALA A 474 -8.97 3.86 42.74
C ALA A 474 -7.60 3.40 43.27
N ARG A 475 -7.29 2.09 43.15
CA ARG A 475 -5.96 1.52 43.46
C ARG A 475 -4.86 1.94 42.49
N TYR A 476 -5.21 2.56 41.36
CA TYR A 476 -4.26 3.01 40.35
C TYR A 476 -4.06 4.52 40.43
N ASP A 477 -2.87 4.96 40.03
CA ASP A 477 -2.58 6.38 39.85
C ASP A 477 -3.57 7.03 38.86
N SER A 478 -4.22 8.11 39.28
CA SER A 478 -5.25 8.83 38.51
C SER A 478 -4.75 9.30 37.15
N ALA A 479 -3.45 9.60 37.01
CA ALA A 479 -2.87 9.98 35.73
C ALA A 479 -2.81 8.79 34.75
N LYS A 480 -2.52 7.58 35.25
CA LYS A 480 -2.54 6.35 34.45
C LYS A 480 -3.96 5.99 34.02
N VAL A 481 -4.95 6.11 34.91
CA VAL A 481 -6.37 5.84 34.60
C VAL A 481 -6.87 6.80 33.51
N ARG A 482 -6.55 8.10 33.62
CA ARG A 482 -6.88 9.10 32.59
C ARG A 482 -6.19 8.82 31.26
N LYS A 483 -4.91 8.42 31.27
CA LYS A 483 -4.18 8.04 30.05
C LYS A 483 -4.82 6.81 29.38
N ALA A 484 -5.20 5.80 30.16
CA ALA A 484 -5.89 4.62 29.64
C ALA A 484 -7.25 4.98 29.03
N ARG A 485 -8.06 5.80 29.74
CA ARG A 485 -9.33 6.31 29.24
C ARG A 485 -9.18 7.05 27.91
N ALA A 486 -8.27 8.03 27.84
CA ALA A 486 -8.01 8.81 26.64
C ALA A 486 -7.55 7.92 25.47
N LEU A 487 -6.73 6.89 25.73
CA LEU A 487 -6.32 5.92 24.72
C LEU A 487 -7.52 5.18 24.13
N TYR A 488 -8.44 4.68 24.97
CA TYR A 488 -9.61 3.96 24.49
C TYR A 488 -10.56 4.87 23.71
N ILE A 489 -10.82 6.08 24.20
CA ILE A 489 -11.66 7.06 23.50
C ILE A 489 -11.08 7.37 22.12
N ASN A 490 -9.79 7.64 22.03
CA ASN A 490 -9.11 7.95 20.78
C ASN A 490 -9.05 6.76 19.81
N ALA A 491 -9.05 5.53 20.32
CA ALA A 491 -8.99 4.31 19.52
C ALA A 491 -10.35 3.92 18.89
N VAL A 492 -11.46 4.44 19.42
CA VAL A 492 -12.79 4.21 18.84
C VAL A 492 -12.99 5.11 17.63
N ILE A 493 -13.42 4.48 16.54
CA ILE A 493 -13.88 5.11 15.31
C ILE A 493 -15.20 4.40 14.97
N ASP A 494 -16.25 5.19 14.73
CA ASP A 494 -17.56 4.70 14.29
C ASP A 494 -18.03 5.50 13.07
N ASP A 495 -19.20 5.12 12.52
CA ASP A 495 -19.78 5.75 11.33
C ASP A 495 -20.02 7.25 11.54
N ARG A 496 -20.48 7.65 12.74
CA ARG A 496 -20.79 9.05 13.07
C ARG A 496 -19.54 9.92 13.07
N LEU A 497 -18.45 9.46 13.66
CA LEU A 497 -17.18 10.18 13.62
C LEU A 497 -16.58 10.19 12.20
N ALA A 498 -16.65 9.07 11.49
CA ALA A 498 -16.15 9.01 10.12
C ALA A 498 -16.88 10.01 9.20
N GLU A 499 -18.19 10.08 9.33
CA GLU A 499 -19.05 11.08 8.68
C GLU A 499 -18.72 12.51 9.14
N SER A 500 -18.60 12.75 10.45
CA SER A 500 -18.29 14.07 11.00
C SER A 500 -16.95 14.63 10.51
N ILE A 501 -15.91 13.78 10.46
CA ILE A 501 -14.61 14.14 9.89
C ILE A 501 -14.75 14.45 8.40
N PHE A 502 -15.41 13.57 7.63
CA PHE A 502 -15.63 13.77 6.20
C PHE A 502 -16.32 15.10 5.91
N ASN A 503 -17.43 15.36 6.61
CA ASN A 503 -18.23 16.56 6.44
C ASN A 503 -17.49 17.83 6.87
N THR A 504 -16.68 17.78 7.92
CA THR A 504 -15.87 18.92 8.38
C THR A 504 -14.82 19.31 7.34
N ILE A 505 -14.18 18.32 6.71
CA ILE A 505 -13.20 18.54 5.64
C ILE A 505 -13.90 19.07 4.39
N LEU A 506 -15.00 18.42 3.98
CA LEU A 506 -15.77 18.79 2.79
C LEU A 506 -16.36 20.20 2.90
N SER A 507 -16.90 20.58 4.06
CA SER A 507 -17.49 21.91 4.28
C SER A 507 -16.43 23.01 4.27
N SER A 508 -15.21 22.69 4.71
CA SER A 508 -14.06 23.58 4.68
C SER A 508 -13.37 23.65 3.31
N GLN A 509 -13.75 22.78 2.37
CA GLN A 509 -13.22 22.75 1.01
C GLN A 509 -14.08 23.57 0.05
N SER A 510 -13.53 24.67 -0.45
CA SER A 510 -14.23 25.58 -1.37
C SER A 510 -14.77 24.89 -2.63
N THR A 511 -14.07 23.86 -3.11
CA THR A 511 -14.43 23.14 -4.34
C THR A 511 -15.33 21.93 -4.11
N ARG A 512 -15.49 21.47 -2.86
CA ARG A 512 -16.27 20.27 -2.47
C ARG A 512 -15.98 19.02 -3.33
N ARG A 513 -14.71 18.81 -3.69
CA ARG A 513 -14.23 17.72 -4.56
C ARG A 513 -13.84 16.45 -3.82
N LEU A 514 -13.78 16.46 -2.49
CA LEU A 514 -13.49 15.27 -1.70
C LEU A 514 -14.52 14.16 -2.03
N ALA A 515 -14.03 13.07 -2.60
CA ALA A 515 -14.83 11.93 -3.03
C ALA A 515 -14.68 10.74 -2.08
N SER A 516 -13.49 10.57 -1.47
CA SER A 516 -13.25 9.49 -0.52
C SER A 516 -12.36 9.88 0.65
N LEU A 517 -12.69 9.35 1.82
CA LEU A 517 -11.88 9.40 3.03
C LEU A 517 -11.65 7.98 3.55
N ARG A 518 -10.38 7.63 3.78
CA ARG A 518 -9.99 6.43 4.50
C ARG A 518 -9.46 6.82 5.87
N LEU A 519 -10.04 6.25 6.92
CA LEU A 519 -9.58 6.42 8.30
C LEU A 519 -8.94 5.12 8.77
N LEU A 520 -7.68 5.22 9.17
CA LEU A 520 -6.89 4.09 9.66
C LEU A 520 -6.49 4.37 11.11
N PRO A 521 -6.92 3.57 12.08
CA PRO A 521 -6.38 3.68 13.43
C PRO A 521 -4.87 3.35 13.41
N ALA A 522 -4.05 4.16 14.08
CA ALA A 522 -2.61 3.99 14.08
C ALA A 522 -2.01 4.10 15.48
N SER A 523 -1.14 3.14 15.83
CA SER A 523 -0.17 3.27 16.91
C SER A 523 1.25 3.15 16.34
N GLU A 524 2.15 4.06 16.71
CA GLU A 524 3.54 4.05 16.23
C GLU A 524 4.45 3.06 16.99
N LEU A 525 3.91 1.99 17.60
CA LEU A 525 4.67 1.09 18.47
C LEU A 525 4.87 -0.34 17.92
N GLN A 526 5.91 -0.98 18.44
CA GLN A 526 6.64 -2.17 17.95
C GLN A 526 5.77 -3.28 17.31
N PRO A 527 6.21 -3.87 16.17
CA PRO A 527 5.63 -5.10 15.63
C PRO A 527 5.74 -6.33 16.56
N GLN A 528 6.55 -6.25 17.63
CA GLN A 528 6.71 -7.31 18.63
C GLN A 528 5.72 -7.21 19.80
N ALA A 529 4.89 -6.16 19.87
CA ALA A 529 3.79 -6.15 20.82
C ALA A 529 2.84 -7.30 20.48
N SER A 530 2.67 -8.24 21.41
CA SER A 530 1.69 -9.31 21.24
C SER A 530 0.34 -8.70 20.87
N PRO A 531 -0.35 -9.19 19.83
CA PRO A 531 -1.70 -8.73 19.55
C PRO A 531 -2.51 -8.96 20.82
N LEU A 532 -2.95 -7.88 21.47
CA LEU A 532 -3.86 -8.01 22.59
C LEU A 532 -5.11 -8.68 22.04
N CYS A 533 -5.28 -9.96 22.35
CA CYS A 533 -6.54 -10.65 22.18
C CYS A 533 -7.51 -10.00 23.16
N VAL A 534 -8.20 -8.96 22.70
CA VAL A 534 -9.45 -8.49 23.29
C VAL A 534 -10.37 -9.70 23.42
N PRO A 535 -10.68 -10.18 24.64
CA PRO A 535 -11.63 -11.27 24.82
C PRO A 535 -13.06 -10.71 24.72
N GLY A 536 -13.96 -11.47 24.09
CA GLY A 536 -15.41 -11.24 24.20
C GLY A 536 -16.05 -10.30 23.14
N PRO A 537 -17.29 -9.84 23.39
CA PRO A 537 -18.16 -9.16 22.42
C PRO A 537 -17.68 -7.76 21.99
N TYR A 538 -16.71 -7.17 22.71
CA TYR A 538 -16.22 -5.81 22.47
C TYR A 538 -15.18 -5.69 21.35
N ARG A 539 -14.76 -6.80 20.74
CA ARG A 539 -13.84 -6.83 19.58
C ARG A 539 -14.38 -6.03 18.37
N THR A 540 -15.70 -5.90 18.28
CA THR A 540 -16.41 -5.35 17.12
C THR A 540 -16.45 -3.82 17.10
N HIS A 541 -15.91 -3.08 18.09
CA HIS A 541 -16.04 -1.61 18.16
C HIS A 541 -14.72 -0.84 18.13
N PHE A 542 -13.59 -1.51 18.32
CA PHE A 542 -12.27 -0.86 18.33
C PHE A 542 -11.54 -1.08 17.00
N LEU A 543 -10.84 -0.03 16.54
CA LEU A 543 -9.83 -0.11 15.47
C LEU A 543 -10.34 -0.66 14.14
N HIS A 544 -11.46 -0.14 13.68
CA HIS A 544 -11.93 -0.42 12.32
C HIS A 544 -11.32 0.57 11.35
N ASN A 545 -10.99 0.07 10.17
CA ASN A 545 -10.75 0.94 9.04
C ASN A 545 -12.11 1.40 8.54
N PHE A 546 -12.24 2.71 8.35
CA PHE A 546 -13.41 3.27 7.71
C PHE A 546 -13.04 3.78 6.35
N THR A 547 -13.97 3.55 5.44
CA THR A 547 -13.97 4.10 4.12
C THR A 547 -15.27 4.85 3.97
N VAL A 548 -15.19 6.15 3.76
CA VAL A 548 -16.33 7.00 3.45
C VAL A 548 -16.21 7.38 1.99
N THR A 549 -17.23 7.04 1.20
CA THR A 549 -17.32 7.38 -0.22
C THR A 549 -18.57 8.18 -0.51
N ARG A 550 -18.42 9.19 -1.35
CA ARG A 550 -19.53 9.96 -1.89
C ARG A 550 -19.85 9.44 -3.29
N SER A 551 -21.05 8.89 -3.48
CA SER A 551 -21.52 8.46 -4.79
C SER A 551 -21.59 9.65 -5.75
N SER A 552 -21.29 9.42 -7.03
CA SER A 552 -21.49 10.38 -8.11
C SER A 552 -22.98 10.57 -8.48
N ASN A 553 -23.89 9.80 -7.87
CA ASN A 553 -25.33 9.92 -8.14
C ASN A 553 -25.96 11.17 -7.50
N PRO A 554 -26.98 11.76 -8.15
CA PRO A 554 -27.56 13.06 -7.79
C PRO A 554 -28.55 13.02 -6.62
N GLN A 555 -28.48 12.03 -5.71
CA GLN A 555 -29.15 12.16 -4.42
C GLN A 555 -28.19 12.85 -3.43
N PRO A 556 -28.35 14.15 -3.18
CA PRO A 556 -27.54 14.85 -2.20
C PRO A 556 -27.88 14.29 -0.80
N GLY A 557 -26.97 13.50 -0.21
CA GLY A 557 -27.00 13.24 1.22
C GLY A 557 -26.56 11.86 1.70
N VAL A 558 -26.50 10.82 0.85
CA VAL A 558 -26.15 9.47 1.33
C VAL A 558 -24.67 9.18 1.12
N LEU A 559 -23.91 9.15 2.21
CA LEU A 559 -22.53 8.65 2.24
C LEU A 559 -22.55 7.12 2.30
N ASP A 560 -21.75 6.47 1.45
CA ASP A 560 -21.49 5.04 1.57
C ASP A 560 -20.31 4.84 2.52
N ILE A 561 -20.59 4.34 3.71
CA ILE A 561 -19.60 4.07 4.76
C ILE A 561 -19.36 2.57 4.83
N LYS A 562 -18.18 2.15 4.37
CA LYS A 562 -17.73 0.77 4.45
C LYS A 562 -16.78 0.61 5.64
N ARG A 563 -17.10 -0.38 6.48
CA ARG A 563 -16.31 -0.77 7.64
C ARG A 563 -15.51 -2.03 7.30
N THR A 564 -14.19 -1.98 7.47
CA THR A 564 -13.34 -3.18 7.36
C THR A 564 -12.61 -3.44 8.67
N CYS A 565 -12.77 -4.67 9.19
CA CYS A 565 -12.14 -5.09 10.43
C CYS A 565 -10.62 -5.20 10.24
N THR A 566 -9.84 -4.65 11.18
CA THR A 566 -8.41 -4.96 11.28
C THR A 566 -8.07 -5.72 12.55
N ALA A 567 -7.08 -6.60 12.47
CA ALA A 567 -6.53 -7.28 13.64
C ALA A 567 -5.67 -6.31 14.47
N LEU A 568 -5.83 -6.39 15.79
CA LEU A 568 -5.20 -5.52 16.78
C LEU A 568 -3.67 -5.69 16.84
N ALA A 569 -2.93 -4.59 16.92
CA ALA A 569 -1.63 -4.52 17.57
C ALA A 569 -1.70 -3.38 18.58
N CYS A 570 -1.63 -3.67 19.88
CA CYS A 570 -1.73 -2.67 20.94
C CYS A 570 -0.50 -2.81 21.85
N PRO A 571 0.13 -1.70 22.28
CA PRO A 571 1.29 -1.75 23.15
C PRO A 571 0.90 -2.37 24.50
N VAL A 572 1.29 -3.62 24.70
CA VAL A 572 1.03 -4.36 25.94
C VAL A 572 1.79 -3.73 27.10
N GLU A 573 3.00 -3.21 26.86
CA GLU A 573 3.91 -2.70 27.91
C GLU A 573 3.45 -1.39 28.58
N GLU A 574 2.81 -0.46 27.85
CA GLU A 574 2.35 0.82 28.45
C GLU A 574 1.01 0.68 29.21
N VAL A 575 0.22 -0.36 28.91
CA VAL A 575 -1.10 -0.62 29.51
C VAL A 575 -1.05 -1.82 30.48
N PHE A 576 0.11 -2.47 30.62
CA PHE A 576 0.37 -3.62 31.51
C PHE A 576 -0.17 -3.50 32.96
N PRO A 577 -0.22 -2.32 33.62
CA PRO A 577 -0.83 -2.25 34.96
C PRO A 577 -2.34 -2.53 34.99
N PHE A 578 -3.04 -2.45 33.85
CA PHE A 578 -4.46 -2.75 33.70
C PHE A 578 -4.61 -4.13 33.06
N SER A 579 -4.63 -5.17 33.89
CA SER A 579 -4.80 -6.57 33.46
C SER A 579 -6.10 -6.76 32.66
N MET A 580 -6.23 -7.87 31.91
CA MET A 580 -7.43 -8.18 31.08
C MET A 580 -8.78 -8.08 31.83
N LEU A 581 -8.78 -8.20 33.16
CA LEU A 581 -10.00 -8.11 34.00
C LEU A 581 -10.47 -6.65 34.20
N ASP A 582 -9.55 -5.68 34.20
CA ASP A 582 -9.83 -4.26 34.51
C ASP A 582 -10.33 -3.47 33.28
N TRP A 583 -10.17 -4.04 32.09
CA TRP A 583 -10.63 -3.45 30.83
C TRP A 583 -12.14 -3.29 30.79
N SER A 584 -12.88 -4.29 31.30
CA SER A 584 -14.34 -4.25 31.35
C SER A 584 -14.87 -3.11 32.23
N TYR A 585 -14.15 -2.74 33.29
CA TYR A 585 -14.52 -1.64 34.18
C TYR A 585 -14.25 -0.28 33.54
N ILE A 586 -13.10 -0.10 32.88
CA ILE A 586 -12.82 1.14 32.14
C ILE A 586 -13.83 1.34 31.01
N LEU A 587 -14.15 0.28 30.26
CA LEU A 587 -15.15 0.38 29.18
C LEU A 587 -16.55 0.67 29.71
N LYS A 588 -17.02 -0.01 30.76
CA LYS A 588 -18.31 0.30 31.41
C LYS A 588 -18.35 1.72 31.95
N TRP A 589 -17.23 2.24 32.41
CA TRP A 589 -17.13 3.61 32.91
C TRP A 589 -17.16 4.66 31.79
N ILE A 590 -16.51 4.40 30.65
CA ILE A 590 -16.56 5.30 29.49
C ILE A 590 -17.93 5.19 28.80
N TRP A 591 -18.47 3.96 28.71
CA TRP A 591 -19.64 3.58 27.92
C TRP A 591 -20.51 2.59 28.68
N PRO A 592 -21.39 3.05 29.59
CA PRO A 592 -22.24 2.18 30.40
C PRO A 592 -23.31 1.44 29.58
N ASN A 593 -23.72 2.01 28.43
CA ASN A 593 -24.81 1.47 27.60
C ASN A 593 -24.35 1.01 26.22
N ASP A 594 -23.46 1.73 25.53
CA ASP A 594 -22.90 1.38 24.21
C ASP A 594 -21.60 2.13 23.91
N ILE A 595 -20.69 1.50 23.15
CA ILE A 595 -19.39 2.09 22.75
C ILE A 595 -19.57 2.98 21.53
N THR A 596 -19.49 4.29 21.72
CA THR A 596 -19.52 5.29 20.64
C THR A 596 -18.29 6.16 20.68
N SER A 597 -17.80 6.56 19.52
CA SER A 597 -16.76 7.59 19.45
C SER A 597 -17.27 8.91 20.03
N PHE A 598 -16.34 9.76 20.46
CA PHE A 598 -16.68 11.12 20.86
C PHE A 598 -16.81 11.98 19.60
N PRO A 599 -17.92 12.73 19.43
CA PRO A 599 -18.11 13.59 18.28
C PRO A 599 -17.07 14.72 18.28
N LEU A 600 -16.83 15.28 17.10
CA LEU A 600 -16.04 16.50 16.98
C LEU A 600 -16.75 17.64 17.71
N GLN A 601 -16.04 18.34 18.60
CA GLN A 601 -16.54 19.50 19.31
C GLN A 601 -16.39 20.73 18.40
N ASP A 602 -17.42 21.59 18.33
CA ASP A 602 -17.48 22.78 17.43
C ASP A 602 -17.73 22.50 15.93
N VAL A 603 -18.51 21.47 15.60
CA VAL A 603 -18.99 21.16 14.22
C VAL A 603 -20.45 21.54 14.04
#